data_AF-A0A2D5PPA5-F1
#
_entry.id   AF-A0A2D5PPA5-F1
#
_cell.length_a   1.000
_cell.length_b   1.000
_cell.length_c   1.000
_cell.angle_alpha   90.00
_cell.angle_beta   90.00
_cell.angle_gamma   90.00
#
_symmetry.space_group_name_H-M   'P 1'
#
loop_
_entity.id
_entity.type
_entity.pdbx_description
1 polymer ?
#
loop_
_entity_poly.entity_id
_entity_poly.type
_entity_poly.pdbx_seq_one_letter_code
_entity_poly.pdbx_strand_id
1 'polypeptide(L)'
;MIQLPTAESKPEGTVSLILNRNEIWKYGTLSVSPFDWLEAGYFYYRPSDLIWSGNNTKGHYLDKGFNIKFIYRSKKHLMPDIALGLDDFAGTGLFTREYIVATKKLKSYKLSFGIGWGKYVDDHDFNNPFSYISETFDYRPLESDNYNVGGSLAYDKWFRGDVTVFGGLEYHFKKLKNLRLKLEYDPINYNKFSVDDYLPGYNLLRKKNSNINVGLSYQANNNSVFDISFIKGNTLNFTFTYGITFNKILSKKPTFKPNLDIKDNNDSKDTFYLNLLNNLNNNKLLMQTADLDDAGNLDISISTSEHRNAIRSSSYTAYIAKEVSNLNNQSIKTINVKHINAGVELNNITYVAKYFNDDNNIPIEIKIKNTDLNSGDVNQYKKHQFKPIVKFPVVFSSFSPAIVSHIGNPEKFYFGGINLQNISEIQFSRNLLLSTEINLRLYDTFQDTIAGPASDMQHVRTDIVQYLKEDDIHISRMQLDYIWSPYKDFYTKIVGGILEPM
;
A
#
# COMPACT_ATOMS: atom_id res chain seq x y z
N MET A 1 26.71 -2.25 -6.16
CA MET A 1 27.25 -1.25 -7.10
C MET A 1 26.76 0.14 -6.69
N ILE A 2 27.23 1.21 -7.34
CA ILE A 2 26.96 2.62 -6.98
C ILE A 2 25.87 3.18 -7.89
N GLN A 3 26.11 3.20 -9.21
CA GLN A 3 25.12 3.63 -10.21
C GLN A 3 24.58 2.46 -11.05
N LEU A 4 25.34 1.37 -11.12
CA LEU A 4 25.06 0.25 -12.03
C LEU A 4 24.28 -0.88 -11.33
N PRO A 5 23.51 -1.70 -12.09
CA PRO A 5 22.66 -2.74 -11.53
C PRO A 5 23.43 -4.02 -11.20
N THR A 6 23.07 -4.70 -10.12
CA THR A 6 23.58 -6.05 -9.77
C THR A 6 22.50 -7.11 -9.96
N ALA A 7 22.88 -8.38 -9.99
CA ALA A 7 21.92 -9.49 -9.95
C ALA A 7 21.33 -9.77 -8.55
N GLU A 8 21.49 -8.84 -7.61
CA GLU A 8 20.83 -8.89 -6.31
C GLU A 8 19.50 -8.11 -6.33
N SER A 9 18.57 -8.56 -5.49
CA SER A 9 17.37 -7.84 -5.09
C SER A 9 17.17 -7.96 -3.59
N LYS A 10 16.28 -7.14 -3.03
CA LYS A 10 15.81 -7.26 -1.65
C LYS A 10 15.06 -8.59 -1.48
N PRO A 11 14.84 -9.04 -0.22
CA PRO A 11 14.04 -10.24 0.04
C PRO A 11 12.63 -10.12 -0.52
N GLU A 12 12.00 -11.27 -0.77
CA GLU A 12 10.60 -11.36 -1.18
C GLU A 12 9.68 -10.57 -0.23
N GLY A 13 8.69 -9.88 -0.82
CA GLY A 13 7.73 -9.04 -0.11
C GLY A 13 8.34 -7.75 0.44
N THR A 14 9.41 -7.23 -0.17
CA THR A 14 10.03 -5.97 0.28
C THR A 14 9.57 -4.77 -0.55
N VAL A 15 9.28 -3.66 0.14
CA VAL A 15 9.12 -2.33 -0.45
C VAL A 15 10.27 -1.46 0.03
N SER A 16 10.89 -0.69 -0.86
CA SER A 16 12.00 0.19 -0.50
C SER A 16 11.96 1.54 -1.20
N LEU A 17 12.32 2.58 -0.45
CA LEU A 17 12.54 3.94 -0.92
C LEU A 17 14.04 4.20 -1.02
N ILE A 18 14.51 4.64 -2.18
CA ILE A 18 15.89 5.01 -2.45
C ILE A 18 15.90 6.49 -2.82
N LEU A 19 16.67 7.29 -2.09
CA LEU A 19 16.85 8.72 -2.34
C LEU A 19 18.33 8.98 -2.64
N ASN A 20 18.60 9.52 -3.82
CA ASN A 20 19.92 9.85 -4.28
C ASN A 20 20.02 11.35 -4.59
N ARG A 21 21.14 11.97 -4.19
CA ARG A 21 21.40 13.39 -4.46
C ARG A 21 22.88 13.62 -4.73
N ASN A 22 23.13 14.41 -5.76
CA ASN A 22 24.43 14.99 -6.09
C ASN A 22 24.22 16.39 -6.71
N GLU A 23 25.28 16.97 -7.28
CA GLU A 23 25.21 18.27 -7.95
C GLU A 23 24.42 18.25 -9.27
N ILE A 24 24.40 17.10 -9.96
CA ILE A 24 23.73 16.91 -11.25
C ILE A 24 22.24 16.72 -11.06
N TRP A 25 21.82 15.96 -10.04
CA TRP A 25 20.41 15.60 -9.87
C TRP A 25 19.99 15.23 -8.45
N LYS A 26 18.67 15.18 -8.29
CA LYS A 26 17.96 14.43 -7.25
C LYS A 26 17.22 13.28 -7.93
N TYR A 27 17.39 12.07 -7.42
CA TYR A 27 16.80 10.86 -7.99
C TYR A 27 16.13 10.06 -6.87
N GLY A 28 14.83 9.80 -7.00
CA GLY A 28 14.05 9.03 -6.03
C GLY A 28 13.50 7.77 -6.66
N THR A 29 13.55 6.63 -5.98
CA THR A 29 13.02 5.37 -6.50
C THR A 29 12.21 4.66 -5.42
N LEU A 30 10.98 4.27 -5.77
CA LEU A 30 10.20 3.30 -5.04
C LEU A 30 10.38 1.95 -5.72
N SER A 31 11.00 0.99 -5.03
CA SER A 31 11.24 -0.35 -5.53
C SER A 31 10.46 -1.39 -4.74
N VAL A 32 9.88 -2.36 -5.44
CA VAL A 32 9.15 -3.50 -4.88
C VAL A 32 9.78 -4.80 -5.37
N SER A 33 10.00 -5.73 -4.44
CA SER A 33 10.46 -7.09 -4.70
C SER A 33 9.35 -8.06 -4.31
N PRO A 34 8.30 -8.22 -5.14
CA PRO A 34 7.16 -9.07 -4.79
C PRO A 34 7.58 -10.53 -4.65
N PHE A 35 8.56 -10.98 -5.45
CA PHE A 35 9.13 -12.31 -5.44
C PHE A 35 10.65 -12.25 -5.37
N ASP A 36 11.31 -13.35 -5.05
CA ASP A 36 12.78 -13.42 -4.99
C ASP A 36 13.47 -13.30 -6.37
N TRP A 37 12.72 -13.54 -7.45
CA TRP A 37 13.15 -13.48 -8.86
C TRP A 37 12.70 -12.21 -9.60
N LEU A 38 11.93 -11.31 -8.96
CA LEU A 38 11.38 -10.11 -9.61
C LEU A 38 11.58 -8.86 -8.76
N GLU A 39 12.09 -7.81 -9.38
CA GLU A 39 12.11 -6.46 -8.83
C GLU A 39 11.49 -5.49 -9.84
N ALA A 40 10.58 -4.65 -9.37
CA ALA A 40 10.03 -3.54 -10.15
C ALA A 40 10.33 -2.23 -9.43
N GLY A 41 10.51 -1.16 -10.19
CA GLY A 41 10.82 0.16 -9.66
C GLY A 41 10.03 1.24 -10.39
N TYR A 42 9.62 2.26 -9.65
CA TYR A 42 9.16 3.53 -10.18
C TYR A 42 10.14 4.60 -9.70
N PHE A 43 10.69 5.37 -10.63
CA PHE A 43 11.64 6.43 -10.29
C PHE A 43 11.16 7.80 -10.70
N TYR A 44 11.78 8.78 -10.06
CA TYR A 44 11.60 10.19 -10.32
C TYR A 44 12.96 10.87 -10.42
N TYR A 45 13.15 11.65 -11.47
CA TYR A 45 14.37 12.33 -11.82
C TYR A 45 14.15 13.84 -11.83
N ARG A 46 15.00 14.56 -11.09
CA ARG A 46 15.04 16.02 -11.07
C ARG A 46 16.47 16.48 -11.29
N PRO A 47 16.87 16.77 -12.54
CA PRO A 47 18.17 17.36 -12.82
C PRO A 47 18.25 18.77 -12.25
N SER A 48 19.44 19.17 -11.79
CA SER A 48 19.72 20.51 -11.27
C SER A 48 19.91 21.53 -12.39
N ASP A 49 20.17 21.08 -13.62
CA ASP A 49 20.62 21.89 -14.73
C ASP A 49 19.58 22.16 -15.82
N LEU A 50 18.59 21.29 -15.98
CA LEU A 50 17.54 21.47 -16.99
C LEU A 50 16.49 22.49 -16.54
N ILE A 51 16.00 23.26 -17.49
CA ILE A 51 14.95 24.25 -17.30
C ILE A 51 13.60 23.60 -17.58
N TRP A 52 12.61 23.84 -16.74
CA TRP A 52 11.23 23.46 -17.04
C TRP A 52 10.52 24.58 -17.77
N SER A 53 9.91 24.28 -18.92
CA SER A 53 9.25 25.27 -19.78
C SER A 53 8.03 25.94 -19.12
N GLY A 54 7.41 25.29 -18.13
CA GLY A 54 6.25 25.83 -17.40
C GLY A 54 6.54 27.12 -16.63
N ASN A 55 7.76 27.31 -16.11
CA ASN A 55 8.16 28.55 -15.41
C ASN A 55 9.53 29.08 -15.78
N ASN A 56 10.15 28.52 -16.81
CA ASN A 56 11.49 28.86 -17.24
C ASN A 56 12.53 28.81 -16.10
N THR A 57 12.33 27.96 -15.08
CA THR A 57 13.20 27.87 -13.91
C THR A 57 14.11 26.65 -14.00
N LYS A 58 15.41 26.89 -13.80
CA LYS A 58 16.44 25.85 -13.74
C LYS A 58 16.23 24.91 -12.55
N GLY A 59 16.40 23.62 -12.79
CA GLY A 59 16.25 22.60 -11.76
C GLY A 59 14.79 22.30 -11.39
N HIS A 60 13.82 22.76 -12.18
CA HIS A 60 12.39 22.42 -12.02
C HIS A 60 11.93 21.34 -13.00
N TYR A 61 12.80 20.90 -13.92
CA TYR A 61 12.45 19.81 -14.83
C TYR A 61 12.25 18.51 -14.05
N LEU A 62 11.23 17.75 -14.44
CA LEU A 62 10.83 16.53 -13.77
C LEU A 62 10.57 15.44 -14.79
N ASP A 63 11.13 14.27 -14.53
CA ASP A 63 10.92 13.08 -15.34
C ASP A 63 10.65 11.86 -14.45
N LYS A 64 9.99 10.86 -15.02
CA LYS A 64 9.60 9.63 -14.32
C LYS A 64 9.68 8.45 -15.28
N GLY A 65 10.00 7.29 -14.72
CA GLY A 65 10.02 6.07 -15.49
C GLY A 65 9.87 4.84 -14.62
N PHE A 66 9.69 3.71 -15.29
CA PHE A 66 9.56 2.40 -14.65
C PHE A 66 10.75 1.51 -15.00
N ASN A 67 11.20 0.75 -14.02
CA ASN A 67 12.28 -0.22 -14.14
C ASN A 67 11.72 -1.62 -13.81
N ILE A 68 12.24 -2.64 -14.49
CA ILE A 68 11.94 -4.04 -14.18
C ILE A 68 13.20 -4.88 -14.28
N LYS A 69 13.38 -5.82 -13.37
CA LYS A 69 14.53 -6.71 -13.29
C LYS A 69 14.08 -8.11 -12.93
N PHE A 70 14.45 -9.07 -13.77
CA PHE A 70 14.25 -10.49 -13.58
C PHE A 70 15.57 -11.12 -13.12
N ILE A 71 15.50 -11.98 -12.11
CA ILE A 71 16.68 -12.56 -11.46
C ILE A 71 16.57 -14.08 -11.49
N TYR A 72 17.59 -14.71 -12.05
CA TYR A 72 17.84 -16.12 -11.90
C TYR A 72 18.86 -16.34 -10.78
N ARG A 73 18.42 -16.99 -9.69
CA ARG A 73 19.27 -17.32 -8.54
C ARG A 73 19.83 -18.72 -8.67
N SER A 74 21.15 -18.83 -8.70
CA SER A 74 21.82 -20.13 -8.84
C SER A 74 21.81 -20.91 -7.52
N LYS A 75 21.37 -22.18 -7.58
CA LYS A 75 21.55 -23.14 -6.47
C LYS A 75 22.97 -23.69 -6.36
N LYS A 76 23.78 -23.58 -7.42
CA LYS A 76 25.15 -24.13 -7.47
C LYS A 76 26.14 -23.13 -6.88
N HIS A 77 26.99 -23.59 -5.95
CA HIS A 77 27.96 -22.74 -5.26
C HIS A 77 28.97 -22.06 -6.19
N LEU A 78 29.21 -22.54 -7.42
CA LEU A 78 30.16 -21.95 -8.36
C LEU A 78 29.52 -20.97 -9.36
N MET A 79 28.25 -21.14 -9.72
CA MET A 79 27.60 -20.24 -10.69
C MET A 79 27.17 -18.91 -10.02
N PRO A 80 27.32 -17.77 -10.72
CA PRO A 80 26.79 -16.49 -10.25
C PRO A 80 25.27 -16.45 -10.37
N ASP A 81 24.64 -15.51 -9.65
CA ASP A 81 23.27 -15.10 -9.93
C ASP A 81 23.28 -14.24 -11.19
N ILE A 82 22.25 -14.35 -12.02
CA ILE A 82 22.14 -13.61 -13.29
C ILE A 82 20.87 -12.77 -13.23
N ALA A 83 20.95 -11.52 -13.66
CA ALA A 83 19.78 -10.68 -13.83
C ALA A 83 19.73 -10.07 -15.22
N LEU A 84 18.51 -9.95 -15.72
CA LEU A 84 18.16 -9.20 -16.91
C LEU A 84 17.26 -8.05 -16.46
N GLY A 85 17.56 -6.83 -16.89
CA GLY A 85 16.74 -5.69 -16.54
C GLY A 85 16.54 -4.71 -17.67
N LEU A 86 15.43 -3.98 -17.54
CA LEU A 86 15.03 -2.86 -18.39
C LEU A 86 14.81 -1.67 -17.46
N ASP A 87 15.64 -0.65 -17.58
CA ASP A 87 15.45 0.62 -16.90
C ASP A 87 14.78 1.61 -17.86
N ASP A 88 13.84 2.39 -17.34
CA ASP A 88 13.01 3.33 -18.11
C ASP A 88 12.37 2.68 -19.35
N PHE A 89 11.81 1.48 -19.13
CA PHE A 89 11.13 0.69 -20.17
C PHE A 89 9.74 1.24 -20.51
N ALA A 90 9.19 2.03 -19.59
CA ALA A 90 8.01 2.85 -19.76
C ALA A 90 8.28 4.22 -19.12
N GLY A 91 8.37 5.27 -19.92
CA GLY A 91 8.75 6.62 -19.49
C GLY A 91 9.06 7.51 -20.69
N THR A 92 9.82 8.58 -20.50
CA THR A 92 10.20 9.53 -21.56
C THR A 92 11.42 9.09 -22.37
N GLY A 93 12.13 8.06 -21.90
CA GLY A 93 13.27 7.47 -22.58
C GLY A 93 14.64 8.11 -22.26
N LEU A 94 14.69 9.03 -21.30
CA LEU A 94 15.92 9.65 -20.83
C LEU A 94 16.91 8.64 -20.23
N PHE A 95 16.40 7.55 -19.64
CA PHE A 95 17.21 6.53 -18.98
C PHE A 95 17.08 5.14 -19.61
N THR A 96 16.52 5.02 -20.84
CA THR A 96 16.28 3.72 -21.47
C THR A 96 17.58 2.94 -21.60
N ARG A 97 17.64 1.86 -20.84
CA ARG A 97 18.81 0.99 -20.72
C ARG A 97 18.34 -0.44 -20.54
N GLU A 98 19.00 -1.35 -21.22
CA GLU A 98 18.82 -2.79 -21.02
C GLU A 98 20.14 -3.38 -20.55
N TYR A 99 20.09 -4.39 -19.69
CA TYR A 99 21.32 -5.02 -19.20
C TYR A 99 21.15 -6.50 -18.90
N ILE A 100 22.28 -7.20 -18.96
CA ILE A 100 22.46 -8.52 -18.38
C ILE A 100 23.66 -8.43 -17.44
N VAL A 101 23.47 -8.82 -16.18
CA VAL A 101 24.52 -8.77 -15.16
C VAL A 101 24.61 -10.08 -14.42
N ALA A 102 25.85 -10.53 -14.18
CA ALA A 102 26.15 -11.64 -13.30
C ALA A 102 26.74 -11.11 -11.99
N THR A 103 26.22 -11.56 -10.85
CA THR A 103 26.76 -11.22 -9.53
C THR A 103 27.17 -12.47 -8.77
N LYS A 104 28.41 -12.48 -8.27
CA LYS A 104 28.95 -13.54 -7.42
C LYS A 104 29.23 -13.02 -6.02
N LYS A 105 28.60 -13.65 -5.03
CA LYS A 105 28.88 -13.41 -3.62
C LYS A 105 29.93 -14.41 -3.10
N LEU A 106 31.05 -13.87 -2.66
CA LEU A 106 32.14 -14.58 -1.97
C LEU A 106 32.13 -14.18 -0.49
N LYS A 107 33.00 -14.78 0.33
CA LYS A 107 33.01 -14.57 1.78
C LYS A 107 33.23 -13.11 2.21
N SER A 108 34.12 -12.39 1.53
CA SER A 108 34.45 -10.99 1.84
C SER A 108 34.30 -10.04 0.66
N TYR A 109 34.01 -10.59 -0.52
CA TYR A 109 33.90 -9.84 -1.76
C TYR A 109 32.59 -10.17 -2.44
N LYS A 110 32.04 -9.19 -3.15
CA LYS A 110 30.97 -9.40 -4.10
C LYS A 110 31.40 -8.80 -5.41
N LEU A 111 31.39 -9.60 -6.46
CA LEU A 111 31.81 -9.23 -7.80
C LEU A 111 30.57 -9.13 -8.68
N SER A 112 30.48 -8.11 -9.50
CA SER A 112 29.44 -7.97 -10.53
C SER A 112 30.08 -7.61 -11.85
N PHE A 113 29.62 -8.25 -12.91
CA PHE A 113 30.08 -8.00 -14.27
C PHE A 113 28.88 -8.13 -15.22
N GLY A 114 28.71 -7.17 -16.12
CA GLY A 114 27.56 -7.12 -17.00
C GLY A 114 27.85 -6.43 -18.31
N ILE A 115 26.89 -6.58 -19.21
CA ILE A 115 26.82 -5.89 -20.49
C ILE A 115 25.51 -5.08 -20.54
N GLY A 116 25.57 -3.93 -21.19
CA GLY A 116 24.44 -3.00 -21.27
C GLY A 116 24.27 -2.40 -22.66
N TRP A 117 23.01 -2.12 -23.01
CA TRP A 117 22.55 -1.51 -24.25
C TRP A 117 21.93 -0.13 -23.99
N GLY A 118 21.60 0.60 -25.06
CA GLY A 118 20.90 1.88 -24.96
C GLY A 118 21.78 2.96 -24.36
N LYS A 119 21.27 3.72 -23.37
CA LYS A 119 22.00 4.84 -22.77
C LYS A 119 23.23 4.44 -21.94
N TYR A 120 23.54 3.13 -21.82
CA TYR A 120 24.86 2.67 -21.35
C TYR A 120 25.99 2.95 -22.34
N VAL A 121 25.70 2.81 -23.63
CA VAL A 121 26.69 2.79 -24.71
C VAL A 121 27.11 4.21 -25.04
N ASP A 122 28.41 4.42 -25.23
CA ASP A 122 29.00 5.69 -25.63
C ASP A 122 30.08 5.46 -26.70
N ASP A 123 31.36 5.75 -26.41
CA ASP A 123 32.46 5.68 -27.38
C ASP A 123 33.20 4.32 -27.40
N HIS A 124 32.97 3.47 -26.40
CA HIS A 124 33.60 2.14 -26.30
C HIS A 124 32.53 1.08 -26.35
N ASP A 125 32.28 0.63 -27.56
CA ASP A 125 31.23 -0.27 -27.92
C ASP A 125 31.81 -1.61 -28.45
N PHE A 126 31.02 -2.65 -28.28
CA PHE A 126 31.27 -3.97 -28.84
C PHE A 126 30.05 -4.37 -29.64
N ASN A 127 30.29 -5.10 -30.74
CA ASN A 127 29.21 -5.69 -31.51
C ASN A 127 28.29 -6.50 -30.59
N ASN A 128 26.98 -6.38 -30.84
CA ASN A 128 25.99 -7.05 -30.04
C ASN A 128 26.17 -8.57 -30.12
N PRO A 129 26.35 -9.29 -29.00
CA PRO A 129 26.48 -10.75 -29.04
C PRO A 129 25.23 -11.45 -29.57
N PHE A 130 24.06 -10.79 -29.59
CA PHE A 130 22.85 -11.35 -30.19
C PHE A 130 22.79 -11.22 -31.70
N SER A 131 23.72 -10.48 -32.32
CA SER A 131 23.85 -10.41 -33.78
C SER A 131 24.19 -11.76 -34.40
N TYR A 132 24.86 -12.65 -33.66
CA TYR A 132 25.08 -14.04 -34.08
C TYR A 132 23.78 -14.86 -34.19
N ILE A 133 22.69 -14.39 -33.57
CA ILE A 133 21.37 -15.02 -33.62
C ILE A 133 20.54 -14.43 -34.77
N SER A 134 20.58 -13.11 -34.93
CA SER A 134 19.88 -12.39 -35.99
C SER A 134 20.49 -11.01 -36.23
N GLU A 135 20.68 -10.62 -37.50
CA GLU A 135 21.19 -9.30 -37.92
C GLU A 135 20.29 -8.15 -37.43
N THR A 136 19.03 -8.41 -37.09
CA THR A 136 18.12 -7.40 -36.51
C THR A 136 18.63 -6.83 -35.18
N PHE A 137 19.53 -7.54 -34.49
CA PHE A 137 20.13 -7.08 -33.23
C PHE A 137 21.31 -6.12 -33.42
N ASP A 138 21.88 -6.03 -34.63
CA ASP A 138 22.96 -5.09 -34.96
C ASP A 138 22.48 -3.64 -34.94
N TYR A 139 21.22 -3.41 -35.28
CA TYR A 139 20.68 -2.06 -35.43
C TYR A 139 19.64 -1.73 -34.35
N ARG A 140 19.91 -0.67 -33.56
CA ARG A 140 18.93 -0.05 -32.68
C ARG A 140 18.23 1.11 -33.41
N PRO A 141 16.91 1.07 -33.58
CA PRO A 141 16.17 2.20 -34.12
C PRO A 141 16.39 3.48 -33.29
N LEU A 142 16.57 4.62 -33.96
CA LEU A 142 16.69 5.93 -33.30
C LEU A 142 15.39 6.33 -32.62
N GLU A 143 14.27 6.12 -33.30
CA GLU A 143 12.90 6.29 -32.81
C GLU A 143 12.19 4.94 -32.81
N SER A 144 11.21 4.78 -31.93
CA SER A 144 10.46 3.53 -31.83
C SER A 144 9.16 3.69 -32.59
N ASP A 145 8.86 2.76 -33.50
CA ASP A 145 7.61 2.77 -34.26
C ASP A 145 6.38 2.56 -33.36
N ASN A 146 6.61 2.05 -32.14
CA ASN A 146 5.58 1.85 -31.13
C ASN A 146 5.32 3.10 -30.28
N TYR A 147 6.11 4.17 -30.44
CA TYR A 147 6.06 5.35 -29.59
C TYR A 147 5.07 6.38 -30.14
N ASN A 148 3.79 6.25 -29.77
CA ASN A 148 2.73 7.13 -30.28
C ASN A 148 2.29 8.20 -29.25
N VAL A 149 2.39 7.90 -27.94
CA VAL A 149 2.17 8.81 -26.79
C VAL A 149 2.78 8.20 -25.50
N GLY A 150 2.96 9.00 -24.45
CA GLY A 150 3.57 8.57 -23.18
C GLY A 150 2.92 7.31 -22.58
N GLY A 151 3.75 6.37 -22.13
CA GLY A 151 3.32 5.06 -21.61
C GLY A 151 3.40 3.91 -22.62
N SER A 152 3.79 4.17 -23.86
CA SER A 152 4.03 3.13 -24.87
C SER A 152 5.36 2.40 -24.65
N LEU A 153 5.39 1.09 -24.88
CA LEU A 153 6.60 0.26 -24.74
C LEU A 153 7.43 0.28 -26.02
N ALA A 154 8.69 0.72 -25.94
CA ALA A 154 9.64 0.71 -27.06
C ALA A 154 10.34 -0.64 -27.22
N TYR A 155 9.57 -1.73 -27.31
CA TYR A 155 10.11 -3.11 -27.32
C TYR A 155 10.94 -3.45 -28.57
N ASP A 156 10.72 -2.72 -29.68
CA ASP A 156 11.51 -2.80 -30.90
C ASP A 156 12.96 -2.32 -30.72
N LYS A 157 13.27 -1.62 -29.62
CA LYS A 157 14.63 -1.16 -29.30
C LYS A 157 15.38 -2.09 -28.33
N TRP A 158 14.69 -2.96 -27.60
CA TRP A 158 15.30 -3.72 -26.50
C TRP A 158 16.37 -4.69 -26.98
N PHE A 159 17.54 -4.67 -26.31
CA PHE A 159 18.70 -5.53 -26.59
C PHE A 159 19.23 -5.44 -28.02
N ARG A 160 19.04 -4.29 -28.69
CA ARG A 160 19.55 -4.01 -30.04
C ARG A 160 20.59 -2.89 -30.03
N GLY A 161 21.42 -2.88 -31.08
CA GLY A 161 22.57 -2.00 -31.21
C GLY A 161 23.74 -2.48 -30.37
N ASP A 162 24.83 -1.72 -30.41
CA ASP A 162 26.06 -2.08 -29.73
C ASP A 162 25.90 -2.20 -28.21
N VAL A 163 26.88 -2.85 -27.58
CA VAL A 163 26.92 -3.06 -26.14
C VAL A 163 28.15 -2.43 -25.52
N THR A 164 28.09 -2.15 -24.23
CA THR A 164 29.29 -1.83 -23.44
C THR A 164 29.35 -2.69 -22.19
N VAL A 165 30.55 -2.85 -21.64
CA VAL A 165 30.78 -3.63 -20.43
C VAL A 165 30.78 -2.74 -19.19
N PHE A 166 30.28 -3.30 -18.09
CA PHE A 166 30.38 -2.66 -16.79
C PHE A 166 30.66 -3.69 -15.69
N GLY A 167 31.13 -3.22 -14.55
CA GLY A 167 31.38 -4.12 -13.43
C GLY A 167 31.76 -3.42 -12.15
N GLY A 168 31.84 -4.18 -11.07
CA GLY A 168 32.19 -3.64 -9.78
C GLY A 168 32.53 -4.70 -8.74
N LEU A 169 33.21 -4.22 -7.69
CA LEU A 169 33.64 -4.99 -6.54
C LEU A 169 33.12 -4.32 -5.27
N GLU A 170 32.50 -5.11 -4.40
CA GLU A 170 32.10 -4.68 -3.06
C GLU A 170 32.87 -5.51 -2.02
N TYR A 171 33.69 -4.84 -1.21
CA TYR A 171 34.48 -5.44 -0.14
C TYR A 171 33.81 -5.21 1.22
N HIS A 172 33.61 -6.30 1.96
CA HIS A 172 33.00 -6.29 3.28
C HIS A 172 34.09 -6.32 4.35
N PHE A 173 34.18 -5.25 5.16
CA PHE A 173 35.17 -5.17 6.21
C PHE A 173 34.86 -6.18 7.33
N LYS A 174 35.84 -7.03 7.67
CA LYS A 174 35.67 -8.03 8.75
C LYS A 174 35.62 -7.39 10.15
N LYS A 175 36.44 -6.34 10.36
CA LYS A 175 36.57 -5.64 11.66
C LYS A 175 35.52 -4.54 11.85
N LEU A 176 35.12 -3.87 10.77
CA LEU A 176 34.09 -2.83 10.77
C LEU A 176 32.80 -3.44 10.25
N LYS A 177 32.04 -4.07 11.15
CA LYS A 177 30.73 -4.65 10.82
C LYS A 177 29.85 -3.58 10.17
N ASN A 178 29.09 -3.96 9.15
CA ASN A 178 28.15 -3.12 8.40
C ASN A 178 28.76 -2.07 7.46
N LEU A 179 30.08 -1.89 7.45
CA LEU A 179 30.76 -1.01 6.48
C LEU A 179 31.19 -1.82 5.25
N ARG A 180 31.06 -1.22 4.07
CA ARG A 180 31.45 -1.83 2.79
C ARG A 180 32.13 -0.80 1.90
N LEU A 181 33.20 -1.21 1.24
CA LEU A 181 33.84 -0.42 0.17
C LEU A 181 33.29 -0.88 -1.17
N LYS A 182 32.98 0.06 -2.05
CA LYS A 182 32.47 -0.18 -3.40
C LYS A 182 33.44 0.43 -4.42
N LEU A 183 33.81 -0.35 -5.42
CA LEU A 183 34.52 0.08 -6.61
C LEU A 183 33.67 -0.30 -7.82
N GLU A 184 33.48 0.61 -8.76
CA GLU A 184 32.63 0.40 -9.95
C GLU A 184 33.29 1.01 -11.19
N TYR A 185 33.28 0.27 -12.29
CA TYR A 185 33.58 0.78 -13.63
C TYR A 185 32.28 1.14 -14.35
N ASP A 186 32.10 2.42 -14.62
CA ASP A 186 30.90 3.06 -15.13
C ASP A 186 31.14 3.67 -16.52
N PRO A 187 30.64 3.01 -17.59
CA PRO A 187 30.80 3.49 -18.95
C PRO A 187 29.86 4.65 -19.29
N ILE A 188 28.84 4.94 -18.46
CA ILE A 188 27.74 5.85 -18.80
C ILE A 188 28.24 7.25 -19.18
N ASN A 189 27.71 7.79 -20.28
CA ASN A 189 27.85 9.20 -20.63
C ASN A 189 26.69 10.00 -20.05
N TYR A 190 27.00 10.76 -18.99
CA TYR A 190 26.03 11.53 -18.22
C TYR A 190 25.39 12.67 -19.02
N ASN A 191 25.97 13.07 -20.16
CA ASN A 191 25.36 14.05 -21.07
C ASN A 191 24.09 13.50 -21.71
N LYS A 192 24.02 12.17 -21.95
CA LYS A 192 22.85 11.51 -22.55
C LYS A 192 21.61 11.49 -21.65
N PHE A 193 21.74 11.90 -20.38
CA PHE A 193 20.64 12.10 -19.41
C PHE A 193 20.13 13.55 -19.41
N SER A 194 20.13 14.18 -20.59
CA SER A 194 19.60 15.52 -20.88
C SER A 194 18.57 15.41 -22.01
N VAL A 195 17.63 16.37 -22.09
CA VAL A 195 16.65 16.46 -23.19
C VAL A 195 17.20 17.20 -24.41
N ASP A 196 18.18 18.08 -24.21
CA ASP A 196 18.82 18.85 -25.28
C ASP A 196 20.34 18.62 -25.26
N ASP A 197 20.86 17.96 -26.29
CA ASP A 197 22.31 17.78 -26.50
C ASP A 197 23.00 19.08 -27.00
N TYR A 198 22.23 20.13 -27.32
CA TYR A 198 22.68 21.25 -28.17
C TYR A 198 22.72 22.65 -27.52
N LEU A 199 22.34 22.82 -26.24
CA LEU A 199 22.42 24.15 -25.60
C LEU A 199 23.81 24.40 -24.94
N PRO A 200 24.46 25.55 -25.19
CA PRO A 200 25.77 25.85 -24.62
C PRO A 200 25.71 26.05 -23.09
N GLY A 201 26.49 25.26 -22.35
CA GLY A 201 26.67 25.37 -20.88
C GLY A 201 26.07 24.23 -20.05
N TYR A 202 25.21 23.38 -20.63
CA TYR A 202 24.59 22.24 -19.94
C TYR A 202 25.58 21.09 -19.66
N ASN A 203 26.60 20.95 -20.51
CA ASN A 203 27.55 19.82 -20.47
C ASN A 203 28.58 19.89 -19.33
N LEU A 204 28.73 21.02 -18.62
CA LEU A 204 29.80 21.18 -17.63
C LEU A 204 29.60 20.31 -16.38
N LEU A 205 28.38 20.27 -15.82
CA LEU A 205 28.09 19.44 -14.64
C LEU A 205 28.15 17.94 -14.94
N ARG A 206 27.88 17.56 -16.19
CA ARG A 206 27.80 16.18 -16.67
C ARG A 206 29.12 15.65 -17.24
N LYS A 207 30.13 16.52 -17.41
CA LYS A 207 31.44 16.12 -17.93
C LYS A 207 32.12 15.07 -17.04
N LYS A 208 32.48 13.93 -17.63
CA LYS A 208 33.15 12.82 -16.96
C LYS A 208 34.66 12.91 -17.05
N ASN A 209 35.34 12.77 -15.90
CA ASN A 209 36.80 12.75 -15.80
C ASN A 209 37.35 11.32 -15.68
N SER A 210 36.55 10.38 -15.16
CA SER A 210 36.95 8.98 -14.99
C SER A 210 35.73 8.06 -15.06
N ASN A 211 35.94 6.85 -15.60
CA ASN A 211 34.96 5.75 -15.58
C ASN A 211 35.00 4.98 -14.25
N ILE A 212 35.80 5.38 -13.27
CA ILE A 212 35.90 4.69 -11.98
C ILE A 212 35.15 5.47 -10.91
N ASN A 213 34.16 4.79 -10.31
CA ASN A 213 33.39 5.26 -9.17
C ASN A 213 33.86 4.53 -7.90
N VAL A 214 34.01 5.27 -6.79
CA VAL A 214 34.42 4.71 -5.49
C VAL A 214 33.43 5.14 -4.43
N GLY A 215 33.05 4.25 -3.51
CA GLY A 215 32.09 4.59 -2.46
C GLY A 215 32.20 3.76 -1.20
N LEU A 216 31.64 4.30 -0.12
CA LEU A 216 31.48 3.66 1.16
C LEU A 216 29.99 3.51 1.47
N SER A 217 29.61 2.32 1.93
CA SER A 217 28.24 1.96 2.29
C SER A 217 28.19 1.54 3.74
N TYR A 218 27.30 2.15 4.52
CA TYR A 218 27.08 1.84 5.92
C TYR A 218 25.64 1.38 6.15
N GLN A 219 25.51 0.14 6.58
CA GLN A 219 24.21 -0.43 6.97
C GLN A 219 23.91 -0.10 8.44
N ALA A 220 23.09 0.92 8.66
CA ALA A 220 22.76 1.37 10.01
C ALA A 220 21.90 0.35 10.78
N ASN A 221 20.95 -0.30 10.09
CA ASN A 221 20.11 -1.36 10.64
C ASN A 221 19.63 -2.29 9.50
N ASN A 222 18.65 -3.16 9.77
CA ASN A 222 18.15 -4.11 8.76
C ASN A 222 17.38 -3.45 7.61
N ASN A 223 16.97 -2.19 7.78
CA ASN A 223 16.04 -1.47 6.90
C ASN A 223 16.73 -0.27 6.23
N SER A 224 17.72 0.34 6.87
CA SER A 224 18.35 1.60 6.49
C SER A 224 19.81 1.42 6.05
N VAL A 225 20.16 1.99 4.90
CA VAL A 225 21.53 2.02 4.36
C VAL A 225 21.88 3.44 3.92
N PHE A 226 23.09 3.88 4.27
CA PHE A 226 23.65 5.17 3.84
C PHE A 226 24.87 4.91 2.95
N ASP A 227 24.94 5.59 1.81
CA ASP A 227 26.07 5.51 0.89
C ASP A 227 26.62 6.91 0.61
N ILE A 228 27.95 7.03 0.67
CA ILE A 228 28.70 8.17 0.15
C ILE A 228 29.62 7.67 -0.96
N SER A 229 29.64 8.35 -2.09
CA SER A 229 30.41 7.92 -3.26
C SER A 229 30.98 9.11 -4.01
N PHE A 230 32.13 8.90 -4.63
CA PHE A 230 32.73 9.80 -5.59
C PHE A 230 32.56 9.17 -6.97
N ILE A 231 31.69 9.76 -7.78
CA ILE A 231 31.35 9.29 -9.11
C ILE A 231 31.97 10.20 -10.16
N LYS A 232 32.11 9.68 -11.39
CA LYS A 232 32.52 10.47 -12.56
C LYS A 232 33.94 11.09 -12.46
N GLY A 233 34.68 10.75 -11.40
CA GLY A 233 35.99 11.33 -11.07
C GLY A 233 35.97 12.77 -10.56
N ASN A 234 34.79 13.36 -10.34
CA ASN A 234 34.66 14.76 -9.93
C ASN A 234 33.39 15.10 -9.11
N THR A 235 32.48 14.16 -8.89
CA THR A 235 31.18 14.44 -8.26
C THR A 235 30.98 13.62 -6.99
N LEU A 236 30.65 14.28 -5.87
CA LEU A 236 30.20 13.59 -4.66
C LEU A 236 28.71 13.23 -4.76
N ASN A 237 28.37 12.04 -4.31
CA ASN A 237 27.06 11.44 -4.45
C ASN A 237 26.64 10.74 -3.15
N PHE A 238 25.44 11.08 -2.68
CA PHE A 238 24.85 10.57 -1.45
C PHE A 238 23.61 9.76 -1.77
N THR A 239 23.48 8.57 -1.17
CA THR A 239 22.29 7.74 -1.30
C THR A 239 21.80 7.27 0.06
N PHE A 240 20.50 7.35 0.27
CA PHE A 240 19.81 6.77 1.41
C PHE A 240 18.80 5.73 0.92
N THR A 241 18.83 4.54 1.49
CA THR A 241 17.86 3.48 1.21
C THR A 241 17.13 3.09 2.48
N TYR A 242 15.80 3.05 2.44
CA TYR A 242 14.95 2.51 3.50
C TYR A 242 14.04 1.43 2.94
N GLY A 243 14.07 0.22 3.50
CA GLY A 243 13.26 -0.91 3.05
C GLY A 243 12.51 -1.62 4.17
N ILE A 244 11.28 -2.04 3.91
CA ILE A 244 10.44 -2.83 4.83
C ILE A 244 10.03 -4.13 4.13
N THR A 245 10.23 -5.26 4.81
CA THR A 245 9.89 -6.59 4.31
C THR A 245 8.64 -7.13 5.03
N PHE A 246 7.64 -7.56 4.26
CA PHE A 246 6.31 -8.01 4.74
C PHE A 246 6.14 -9.53 4.78
N ASN A 247 7.23 -10.30 4.68
CA ASN A 247 7.21 -11.77 4.65
C ASN A 247 7.17 -12.45 6.04
N LYS A 248 7.14 -11.67 7.12
CA LYS A 248 7.02 -12.18 8.50
C LYS A 248 5.63 -11.90 9.05
N ILE A 249 5.17 -12.72 9.99
CA ILE A 249 3.94 -12.47 10.74
C ILE A 249 4.14 -11.18 11.55
N LEU A 250 3.62 -10.05 11.05
CA LEU A 250 3.78 -8.73 11.68
C LEU A 250 2.88 -8.55 12.89
N SER A 251 1.79 -9.30 12.99
CA SER A 251 0.86 -9.25 14.11
C SER A 251 0.24 -10.62 14.38
N LYS A 252 0.08 -10.97 15.66
CA LYS A 252 -0.69 -12.14 16.08
C LYS A 252 -2.16 -11.74 16.18
N LYS A 253 -3.06 -12.60 15.70
CA LYS A 253 -4.50 -12.40 15.93
C LYS A 253 -4.77 -12.42 17.44
N PRO A 254 -5.53 -11.46 17.99
CA PRO A 254 -5.85 -11.45 19.41
C PRO A 254 -6.69 -12.69 19.75
N THR A 255 -6.43 -13.29 20.93
CA THR A 255 -7.23 -14.38 21.46
C THR A 255 -8.54 -13.83 22.03
N PHE A 256 -9.67 -14.45 21.72
CA PHE A 256 -10.94 -14.09 22.33
C PHE A 256 -10.96 -14.48 23.81
N LYS A 257 -11.16 -13.48 24.68
CA LYS A 257 -11.38 -13.65 26.12
C LYS A 257 -12.53 -12.73 26.51
N PRO A 258 -13.76 -13.24 26.64
CA PRO A 258 -14.89 -12.38 26.94
C PRO A 258 -14.79 -11.84 28.36
N ASN A 259 -15.12 -10.57 28.55
CA ASN A 259 -15.30 -9.97 29.87
C ASN A 259 -16.72 -10.31 30.35
N LEU A 260 -16.82 -11.26 31.28
CA LEU A 260 -18.10 -11.69 31.85
C LEU A 260 -18.28 -11.07 33.24
N ASP A 261 -19.40 -10.37 33.43
CA ASP A 261 -19.81 -9.73 34.68
C ASP A 261 -21.22 -10.21 35.05
N ILE A 262 -21.35 -10.72 36.27
CA ILE A 262 -22.55 -11.40 36.76
C ILE A 262 -23.06 -10.62 37.97
N LYS A 263 -24.25 -10.02 37.83
CA LYS A 263 -24.83 -9.18 38.88
C LYS A 263 -25.89 -9.90 39.71
N ASP A 264 -26.71 -10.76 39.09
CA ASP A 264 -27.78 -11.51 39.77
C ASP A 264 -27.95 -12.92 39.18
N ASN A 265 -27.84 -13.95 40.03
CA ASN A 265 -28.08 -15.37 39.69
C ASN A 265 -29.48 -15.80 40.12
N ASN A 266 -30.51 -15.24 39.46
CA ASN A 266 -31.88 -15.70 39.62
C ASN A 266 -32.36 -16.41 38.35
N ASP A 267 -33.31 -17.32 38.49
CA ASP A 267 -33.85 -18.18 37.42
C ASP A 267 -34.89 -17.46 36.54
N SER A 268 -35.11 -16.17 36.76
CA SER A 268 -36.05 -15.37 35.98
C SER A 268 -35.55 -15.11 34.55
N LYS A 269 -36.43 -15.27 33.55
CA LYS A 269 -36.16 -14.90 32.14
C LYS A 269 -35.72 -13.43 32.01
N ASP A 270 -36.28 -12.52 32.82
CA ASP A 270 -35.92 -11.10 32.77
C ASP A 270 -34.48 -10.85 33.27
N THR A 271 -34.08 -11.52 34.35
CA THR A 271 -32.70 -11.47 34.86
C THR A 271 -31.72 -12.03 33.84
N PHE A 272 -32.08 -13.13 33.18
CA PHE A 272 -31.28 -13.70 32.09
C PHE A 272 -31.08 -12.69 30.94
N TYR A 273 -32.14 -12.03 30.46
CA TYR A 273 -32.01 -11.04 29.39
C TYR A 273 -31.16 -9.82 29.80
N LEU A 274 -31.26 -9.35 31.05
CA LEU A 274 -30.45 -8.25 31.57
C LEU A 274 -28.97 -8.64 31.68
N ASN A 275 -28.68 -9.84 32.18
CA ASN A 275 -27.31 -10.37 32.22
C ASN A 275 -26.76 -10.53 30.80
N LEU A 276 -27.55 -11.05 29.86
CA LEU A 276 -27.16 -11.20 28.47
C LEU A 276 -26.85 -9.85 27.82
N LEU A 277 -27.70 -8.84 28.03
CA LEU A 277 -27.50 -7.47 27.57
C LEU A 277 -26.18 -6.89 28.09
N ASN A 278 -25.94 -6.98 29.41
CA ASN A 278 -24.74 -6.44 30.06
C ASN A 278 -23.47 -7.10 29.51
N ASN A 279 -23.45 -8.43 29.44
CA ASN A 279 -22.29 -9.20 29.00
C ASN A 279 -21.97 -9.01 27.52
N LEU A 280 -22.97 -9.01 26.65
CA LEU A 280 -22.75 -8.75 25.22
C LEU A 280 -22.27 -7.30 24.98
N ASN A 281 -22.87 -6.31 25.66
CA ASN A 281 -22.46 -4.92 25.54
C ASN A 281 -21.03 -4.66 26.09
N ASN A 282 -20.65 -5.30 27.20
CA ASN A 282 -19.28 -5.24 27.75
C ASN A 282 -18.22 -5.77 26.77
N ASN A 283 -18.62 -6.69 25.88
CA ASN A 283 -17.79 -7.23 24.82
C ASN A 283 -18.00 -6.54 23.46
N LYS A 284 -18.64 -5.36 23.45
CA LYS A 284 -18.90 -4.54 22.24
C LYS A 284 -19.71 -5.27 21.16
N LEU A 285 -20.52 -6.24 21.58
CA LEU A 285 -21.53 -6.92 20.77
C LEU A 285 -22.89 -6.35 21.21
N LEU A 286 -23.27 -5.21 20.65
CA LEU A 286 -24.40 -4.43 21.18
C LEU A 286 -25.72 -5.16 20.94
N MET A 287 -26.31 -5.74 22.00
CA MET A 287 -27.55 -6.49 21.89
C MET A 287 -28.74 -5.55 21.66
N GLN A 288 -29.47 -5.80 20.58
CA GLN A 288 -30.61 -5.00 20.13
C GLN A 288 -31.93 -5.54 20.65
N THR A 289 -32.13 -6.86 20.58
CA THR A 289 -33.33 -7.57 21.04
C THR A 289 -32.98 -9.04 21.34
N ALA A 290 -33.76 -9.69 22.20
CA ALA A 290 -33.59 -11.12 22.51
C ALA A 290 -34.93 -11.81 22.78
N ASP A 291 -35.04 -13.09 22.45
CA ASP A 291 -36.22 -13.93 22.66
C ASP A 291 -35.81 -15.37 22.97
N LEU A 292 -36.31 -15.92 24.07
CA LEU A 292 -36.09 -17.31 24.48
C LEU A 292 -37.44 -18.03 24.54
N ASP A 293 -37.66 -18.91 23.56
CA ASP A 293 -38.86 -19.72 23.50
C ASP A 293 -38.82 -20.89 24.51
N ASP A 294 -39.96 -21.52 24.73
CA ASP A 294 -40.08 -22.64 25.68
C ASP A 294 -39.46 -23.94 25.14
N ALA A 295 -39.12 -24.00 23.85
CA ALA A 295 -38.40 -25.12 23.26
C ALA A 295 -36.89 -25.07 23.52
N GLY A 296 -36.37 -23.92 23.99
CA GLY A 296 -34.97 -23.66 24.26
C GLY A 296 -34.21 -23.05 23.08
N ASN A 297 -34.90 -22.39 22.15
CA ASN A 297 -34.29 -21.64 21.06
C ASN A 297 -34.13 -20.18 21.50
N LEU A 298 -32.88 -19.70 21.53
CA LEU A 298 -32.54 -18.32 21.87
C LEU A 298 -32.26 -17.51 20.60
N ASP A 299 -33.11 -16.55 20.29
CA ASP A 299 -32.90 -15.56 19.24
C ASP A 299 -32.28 -14.27 19.81
N ILE A 300 -31.12 -13.87 19.27
CA ILE A 300 -30.39 -12.67 19.69
C ILE A 300 -30.10 -11.82 18.48
N SER A 301 -30.49 -10.55 18.52
CA SER A 301 -30.11 -9.59 17.49
C SER A 301 -29.02 -8.67 18.02
N ILE A 302 -27.92 -8.54 17.29
CA ILE A 302 -26.75 -7.76 17.69
C ILE A 302 -26.35 -6.72 16.62
N SER A 303 -25.64 -5.69 17.05
CA SER A 303 -24.92 -4.75 16.18
C SER A 303 -23.49 -4.58 16.71
N THR A 304 -22.49 -4.53 15.82
CA THR A 304 -21.10 -4.35 16.23
C THR A 304 -20.26 -3.71 15.12
N SER A 305 -19.39 -2.78 15.49
CA SER A 305 -18.39 -2.16 14.60
C SER A 305 -16.99 -2.77 14.76
N GLU A 306 -16.75 -3.53 15.84
CA GLU A 306 -15.44 -4.13 16.17
C GLU A 306 -15.15 -5.39 15.36
N HIS A 307 -16.19 -6.14 15.00
CA HIS A 307 -16.07 -7.44 14.35
C HIS A 307 -16.76 -7.42 12.98
N ARG A 308 -16.01 -7.07 11.94
CA ARG A 308 -16.52 -7.04 10.55
C ARG A 308 -16.90 -8.41 9.99
N ASN A 309 -16.39 -9.49 10.56
CA ASN A 309 -16.70 -10.85 10.13
C ASN A 309 -17.88 -11.40 10.93
N ALA A 310 -19.01 -11.62 10.25
CA ALA A 310 -20.26 -12.07 10.86
C ALA A 310 -20.14 -13.42 11.59
N ILE A 311 -19.36 -14.37 11.07
CA ILE A 311 -19.13 -15.67 11.72
C ILE A 311 -18.41 -15.48 13.05
N ARG A 312 -17.39 -14.61 13.08
CA ARG A 312 -16.64 -14.32 14.29
C ARG A 312 -17.55 -13.67 15.35
N SER A 313 -18.21 -12.57 15.02
CA SER A 313 -19.09 -11.87 15.96
C SER A 313 -20.21 -12.78 16.49
N SER A 314 -20.87 -13.52 15.61
CA SER A 314 -21.94 -14.43 16.05
C SER A 314 -21.44 -15.61 16.86
N SER A 315 -20.28 -16.18 16.53
CA SER A 315 -19.68 -17.26 17.35
C SER A 315 -19.32 -16.78 18.76
N TYR A 316 -18.84 -15.53 18.89
CA TYR A 316 -18.56 -14.90 20.18
C TYR A 316 -19.84 -14.60 20.95
N THR A 317 -20.87 -14.09 20.27
CA THR A 317 -22.21 -13.89 20.87
C THR A 317 -22.79 -15.20 21.36
N ALA A 318 -22.73 -16.27 20.57
CA ALA A 318 -23.25 -17.58 20.94
C ALA A 318 -22.48 -18.19 22.12
N TYR A 319 -21.15 -18.03 22.14
CA TYR A 319 -20.33 -18.42 23.29
C TYR A 319 -20.76 -17.67 24.57
N ILE A 320 -20.83 -16.34 24.52
CA ILE A 320 -21.22 -15.51 25.67
C ILE A 320 -22.64 -15.87 26.13
N ALA A 321 -23.57 -16.03 25.19
CA ALA A 321 -24.95 -16.39 25.49
C ALA A 321 -25.05 -17.75 26.19
N LYS A 322 -24.22 -18.72 25.77
CA LYS A 322 -24.16 -20.03 26.42
C LYS A 322 -23.61 -19.95 27.84
N GLU A 323 -22.52 -19.21 28.05
CA GLU A 323 -21.94 -19.00 29.38
C GLU A 323 -22.96 -18.34 30.32
N VAL A 324 -23.61 -17.26 29.89
CA VAL A 324 -24.65 -16.58 30.68
C VAL A 324 -25.85 -17.51 30.95
N SER A 325 -26.25 -18.34 29.99
CA SER A 325 -27.34 -19.31 30.15
C SER A 325 -27.03 -20.38 31.19
N ASN A 326 -25.81 -20.91 31.20
CA ASN A 326 -25.37 -21.89 32.19
C ASN A 326 -25.42 -21.30 33.61
N LEU A 327 -25.13 -20.01 33.75
CA LEU A 327 -25.12 -19.30 35.04
C LEU A 327 -26.52 -18.91 35.54
N ASN A 328 -27.46 -18.63 34.64
CA ASN A 328 -28.86 -18.28 34.96
C ASN A 328 -29.82 -19.49 34.93
N ASN A 329 -29.27 -20.72 34.97
CA ASN A 329 -30.01 -21.99 34.90
C ASN A 329 -31.02 -22.09 33.74
N GLN A 330 -30.77 -21.39 32.63
CA GLN A 330 -31.63 -21.44 31.44
C GLN A 330 -31.17 -22.56 30.52
N SER A 331 -32.08 -23.46 30.14
CA SER A 331 -31.77 -24.53 29.20
C SER A 331 -31.90 -24.05 27.75
N ILE A 332 -30.76 -23.92 27.05
CA ILE A 332 -30.71 -23.53 25.64
C ILE A 332 -30.22 -24.70 24.79
N LYS A 333 -30.95 -24.99 23.71
CA LYS A 333 -30.61 -26.00 22.69
C LYS A 333 -29.97 -25.36 21.47
N THR A 334 -30.50 -24.24 20.98
CA THR A 334 -29.98 -23.52 19.81
C THR A 334 -29.88 -22.03 20.10
N ILE A 335 -28.92 -21.38 19.44
CA ILE A 335 -28.69 -19.93 19.53
C ILE A 335 -28.71 -19.38 18.11
N ASN A 336 -29.70 -18.55 17.80
CA ASN A 336 -29.86 -17.84 16.53
C ASN A 336 -29.32 -16.42 16.69
N VAL A 337 -28.23 -16.10 16.00
CA VAL A 337 -27.62 -14.77 16.07
C VAL A 337 -27.90 -13.99 14.79
N LYS A 338 -28.65 -12.91 14.93
CA LYS A 338 -29.05 -12.00 13.86
C LYS A 338 -28.19 -10.74 13.88
N HIS A 339 -27.62 -10.36 12.75
CA HIS A 339 -26.88 -9.10 12.64
C HIS A 339 -27.78 -7.98 12.16
N ILE A 340 -27.82 -6.89 12.91
CA ILE A 340 -28.59 -5.69 12.59
C ILE A 340 -27.65 -4.57 12.17
N ASN A 341 -27.91 -3.99 10.99
CA ASN A 341 -27.26 -2.75 10.54
C ASN A 341 -28.33 -1.73 10.18
N ALA A 342 -28.28 -0.55 10.78
CA ALA A 342 -29.26 0.52 10.59
C ALA A 342 -30.74 0.04 10.64
N GLY A 343 -31.07 -0.83 11.60
CA GLY A 343 -32.44 -1.34 11.79
C GLY A 343 -32.86 -2.43 10.79
N VAL A 344 -31.94 -2.91 9.95
CA VAL A 344 -32.18 -3.98 8.99
C VAL A 344 -31.43 -5.24 9.41
N GLU A 345 -32.11 -6.38 9.32
CA GLU A 345 -31.54 -7.70 9.56
C GLU A 345 -30.77 -8.19 8.33
N LEU A 346 -29.48 -8.46 8.49
CA LEU A 346 -28.59 -8.83 7.39
C LEU A 346 -28.54 -10.35 7.19
N ASN A 347 -28.48 -11.09 8.28
CA ASN A 347 -28.37 -12.55 8.29
C ASN A 347 -28.86 -13.10 9.62
N ASN A 348 -29.09 -14.41 9.64
CA ASN A 348 -29.34 -15.21 10.82
C ASN A 348 -28.41 -16.42 10.82
N ILE A 349 -27.57 -16.54 11.84
CA ILE A 349 -26.61 -17.64 11.98
C ILE A 349 -27.00 -18.48 13.18
N THR A 350 -27.36 -19.73 12.94
CA THR A 350 -27.84 -20.65 13.96
C THR A 350 -26.71 -21.55 14.44
N TYR A 351 -26.59 -21.68 15.77
CA TYR A 351 -25.64 -22.56 16.43
C TYR A 351 -26.36 -23.56 17.32
N VAL A 352 -25.83 -24.78 17.43
CA VAL A 352 -26.26 -25.74 18.45
C VAL A 352 -25.48 -25.49 19.74
N ALA A 353 -26.18 -25.14 20.82
CA ALA A 353 -25.61 -24.66 22.07
C ALA A 353 -24.65 -25.66 22.73
N LYS A 354 -24.87 -26.97 22.53
CA LYS A 354 -24.04 -28.04 23.11
C LYS A 354 -22.55 -27.95 22.71
N TYR A 355 -22.23 -27.41 21.54
CA TYR A 355 -20.85 -27.36 21.04
C TYR A 355 -19.98 -26.31 21.74
N PHE A 356 -20.58 -25.39 22.48
CA PHE A 356 -19.85 -24.41 23.28
C PHE A 356 -19.44 -24.93 24.66
N ASN A 357 -19.99 -26.08 25.11
CA ASN A 357 -19.62 -26.71 26.39
C ASN A 357 -18.34 -27.56 26.32
N ASP A 358 -17.80 -27.85 25.13
CA ASP A 358 -16.63 -28.72 24.99
C ASP A 358 -15.31 -27.97 25.25
N ASP A 359 -14.55 -28.48 26.24
CA ASP A 359 -13.22 -28.09 26.73
C ASP A 359 -12.08 -28.33 25.72
N ASN A 360 -12.40 -28.40 24.43
CA ASN A 360 -11.41 -28.61 23.38
C ASN A 360 -10.76 -27.28 22.99
N ASN A 361 -9.43 -27.27 22.88
CA ASN A 361 -8.58 -26.15 22.42
C ASN A 361 -8.85 -25.66 20.96
N ILE A 362 -10.01 -25.99 20.39
CA ILE A 362 -10.43 -25.55 19.06
C ILE A 362 -10.92 -24.10 19.17
N PRO A 363 -10.37 -23.16 18.38
CA PRO A 363 -10.88 -21.79 18.31
C PRO A 363 -12.39 -21.78 18.08
N ILE A 364 -13.10 -20.91 18.80
CA ILE A 364 -14.57 -20.82 18.75
C ILE A 364 -15.05 -20.60 17.32
N GLU A 365 -14.28 -19.84 16.53
CA GLU A 365 -14.58 -19.58 15.12
C GLU A 365 -14.40 -20.79 14.20
N ILE A 366 -13.89 -21.94 14.67
CA ILE A 366 -13.73 -23.17 13.89
C ILE A 366 -14.79 -24.22 14.29
N LYS A 367 -15.59 -23.98 15.34
CA LYS A 367 -16.71 -24.84 15.77
C LYS A 367 -17.94 -24.79 14.81
N ILE A 368 -17.72 -24.45 13.54
CA ILE A 368 -18.69 -24.17 12.46
C ILE A 368 -19.39 -25.43 11.90
N LYS A 369 -18.94 -26.64 12.23
CA LYS A 369 -19.42 -27.88 11.55
C LYS A 369 -20.95 -28.09 11.57
N ASN A 370 -21.71 -27.40 12.40
CA ASN A 370 -23.18 -27.45 12.44
C ASN A 370 -23.82 -26.05 12.55
N THR A 371 -23.28 -25.05 11.86
CA THR A 371 -23.91 -23.73 11.75
C THR A 371 -24.78 -23.64 10.51
N ASP A 372 -26.01 -23.18 10.66
CA ASP A 372 -26.86 -22.84 9.53
C ASP A 372 -26.81 -21.33 9.27
N LEU A 373 -26.79 -20.94 8.01
CA LEU A 373 -26.62 -19.56 7.55
C LEU A 373 -27.79 -19.19 6.66
N ASN A 374 -28.69 -18.38 7.21
CA ASN A 374 -29.87 -17.92 6.52
C ASN A 374 -29.81 -16.40 6.29
N SER A 375 -30.52 -15.91 5.29
CA SER A 375 -30.70 -14.47 5.11
C SER A 375 -31.59 -13.89 6.21
N GLY A 376 -31.39 -12.61 6.50
CA GLY A 376 -32.17 -11.90 7.51
C GLY A 376 -33.63 -11.77 7.10
N ASP A 377 -34.54 -11.83 8.08
CA ASP A 377 -35.97 -11.64 7.82
C ASP A 377 -36.44 -10.22 8.16
N VAL A 378 -37.41 -9.73 7.39
CA VAL A 378 -37.89 -8.36 7.52
C VAL A 378 -38.56 -8.16 8.88
N ASN A 379 -37.99 -7.28 9.70
CA ASN A 379 -38.53 -6.86 11.00
C ASN A 379 -38.76 -8.02 12.00
N GLN A 380 -38.19 -9.22 11.81
CA GLN A 380 -38.44 -10.34 12.71
C GLN A 380 -37.94 -10.04 14.13
N TYR A 381 -36.77 -9.44 14.25
CA TYR A 381 -36.22 -9.00 15.54
C TYR A 381 -37.15 -8.07 16.34
N LYS A 382 -38.04 -7.32 15.69
CA LYS A 382 -39.02 -6.45 16.37
C LYS A 382 -40.11 -7.23 17.09
N LYS A 383 -40.24 -8.54 16.86
CA LYS A 383 -41.22 -9.42 17.52
C LYS A 383 -40.69 -10.06 18.81
N HIS A 384 -39.38 -10.01 19.07
CA HIS A 384 -38.75 -10.60 20.25
C HIS A 384 -39.34 -10.05 21.56
N GLN A 385 -39.42 -10.86 22.62
CA GLN A 385 -39.94 -10.44 23.91
C GLN A 385 -39.12 -9.31 24.55
N PHE A 386 -37.80 -9.45 24.59
CA PHE A 386 -36.91 -8.47 25.23
C PHE A 386 -36.41 -7.42 24.23
N LYS A 387 -36.79 -6.16 24.47
CA LYS A 387 -36.45 -5.00 23.63
C LYS A 387 -35.87 -3.89 24.50
N PRO A 388 -34.54 -3.81 24.68
CA PRO A 388 -33.92 -2.72 25.41
C PRO A 388 -34.27 -1.37 24.76
N ILE A 389 -34.55 -0.38 25.62
CA ILE A 389 -34.85 0.98 25.18
C ILE A 389 -33.55 1.64 24.72
N VAL A 390 -33.52 2.07 23.47
CA VAL A 390 -32.45 2.91 22.92
C VAL A 390 -32.94 4.35 22.92
N LYS A 391 -32.21 5.23 23.61
CA LYS A 391 -32.50 6.67 23.61
C LYS A 391 -31.83 7.32 22.41
N PHE A 392 -32.64 7.86 21.50
CA PHE A 392 -32.17 8.64 20.36
C PHE A 392 -32.30 10.15 20.64
N PRO A 393 -31.48 11.02 20.01
CA PRO A 393 -30.42 10.67 19.09
C PRO A 393 -29.19 10.07 19.79
N VAL A 394 -28.50 9.14 19.11
CA VAL A 394 -27.19 8.64 19.54
C VAL A 394 -26.13 9.32 18.69
N VAL A 395 -25.12 9.91 19.34
CA VAL A 395 -24.06 10.67 18.66
C VAL A 395 -22.74 9.92 18.84
N PHE A 396 -22.12 9.55 17.72
CA PHE A 396 -20.76 9.06 17.65
C PHE A 396 -19.90 10.15 17.01
N SER A 397 -18.75 10.47 17.60
CA SER A 397 -17.83 11.47 17.05
C SER A 397 -16.41 11.10 17.41
N SER A 398 -15.50 11.20 16.45
CA SER A 398 -14.09 10.92 16.62
C SER A 398 -13.24 11.96 15.92
N PHE A 399 -12.19 12.42 16.60
CA PHE A 399 -11.17 13.29 16.01
C PHE A 399 -9.88 12.50 15.80
N SER A 400 -9.30 12.60 14.61
CA SER A 400 -8.05 11.94 14.27
C SER A 400 -7.20 12.79 13.33
N PRO A 401 -5.86 12.73 13.43
CA PRO A 401 -5.01 13.29 12.40
C PRO A 401 -5.18 12.51 11.10
N ALA A 402 -5.35 13.21 9.99
CA ALA A 402 -5.45 12.64 8.65
C ALA A 402 -4.34 13.19 7.76
N ILE A 403 -3.70 12.33 6.98
CA ILE A 403 -2.68 12.72 6.00
C ILE A 403 -3.38 12.97 4.68
N VAL A 404 -3.18 14.15 4.11
CA VAL A 404 -3.62 14.49 2.77
C VAL A 404 -2.40 14.51 1.87
N SER A 405 -2.46 13.88 0.70
CA SER A 405 -1.34 13.83 -0.22
C SER A 405 -1.78 13.87 -1.67
N HIS A 406 -0.96 14.49 -2.51
CA HIS A 406 -1.08 14.47 -3.96
C HIS A 406 0.28 14.19 -4.57
N ILE A 407 0.34 13.16 -5.41
CA ILE A 407 1.58 12.62 -5.96
C ILE A 407 1.55 12.73 -7.49
N GLY A 408 2.67 13.16 -8.07
CA GLY A 408 2.88 13.14 -9.52
C GLY A 408 2.47 14.42 -10.25
N ASN A 409 2.43 15.56 -9.56
CA ASN A 409 2.20 16.86 -10.19
C ASN A 409 3.45 17.33 -10.98
N PRO A 410 3.28 17.97 -12.16
CA PRO A 410 4.37 18.48 -12.99
C PRO A 410 5.36 19.44 -12.33
N GLU A 411 4.98 20.18 -11.29
CA GLU A 411 5.88 21.13 -10.61
C GLU A 411 6.66 20.51 -9.45
N LYS A 412 6.00 19.58 -8.76
CA LYS A 412 6.48 18.99 -7.52
C LYS A 412 5.90 17.60 -7.38
N PHE A 413 6.77 16.62 -7.19
CA PHE A 413 6.38 15.22 -7.08
C PHE A 413 5.37 14.94 -5.97
N TYR A 414 5.55 15.58 -4.82
CA TYR A 414 4.76 15.31 -3.62
C TYR A 414 4.29 16.61 -3.01
N PHE A 415 2.98 16.74 -2.93
CA PHE A 415 2.30 17.66 -2.04
C PHE A 415 1.73 16.86 -0.88
N GLY A 416 1.86 17.39 0.32
CA GLY A 416 1.33 16.76 1.51
C GLY A 416 0.87 17.76 2.55
N GLY A 417 -0.05 17.32 3.38
CA GLY A 417 -0.56 18.06 4.52
C GLY A 417 -1.10 17.14 5.61
N ILE A 418 -1.40 17.74 6.76
CA ILE A 418 -1.98 17.13 7.94
C ILE A 418 -3.25 17.89 8.27
N ASN A 419 -4.35 17.15 8.35
CA ASN A 419 -5.65 17.66 8.79
C ASN A 419 -5.98 17.09 10.16
N LEU A 420 -6.74 17.83 10.95
CA LEU A 420 -7.56 17.31 12.03
C LEU A 420 -8.93 16.95 11.45
N GLN A 421 -9.20 15.66 11.32
CA GLN A 421 -10.46 15.15 10.78
C GLN A 421 -11.43 14.88 11.92
N ASN A 422 -12.66 15.37 11.80
CA ASN A 422 -13.80 14.93 12.59
C ASN A 422 -14.71 14.04 11.73
N ILE A 423 -14.91 12.81 12.17
CA ILE A 423 -15.95 11.93 11.65
C ILE A 423 -17.03 11.84 12.72
N SER A 424 -18.25 12.20 12.38
CA SER A 424 -19.40 12.08 13.25
C SER A 424 -20.56 11.37 12.58
N GLU A 425 -21.32 10.63 13.39
CA GLU A 425 -22.56 9.96 13.00
C GLU A 425 -23.62 10.26 14.07
N ILE A 426 -24.73 10.85 13.65
CA ILE A 426 -25.89 11.09 14.50
C ILE A 426 -27.00 10.15 14.03
N GLN A 427 -27.35 9.17 14.86
CA GLN A 427 -28.50 8.30 14.63
C GLN A 427 -29.73 8.93 15.27
N PHE A 428 -30.70 9.37 14.46
CA PHE A 428 -31.98 9.92 14.94
C PHE A 428 -33.00 8.82 15.24
N SER A 429 -32.85 7.69 14.58
CA SER A 429 -33.58 6.45 14.85
C SER A 429 -32.74 5.28 14.35
N ARG A 430 -33.25 4.05 14.48
CA ARG A 430 -32.52 2.86 14.02
C ARG A 430 -32.18 2.91 12.53
N ASN A 431 -33.01 3.57 11.71
CA ASN A 431 -32.92 3.59 10.25
C ASN A 431 -32.65 4.97 9.66
N LEU A 432 -32.49 6.02 10.48
CA LEU A 432 -32.22 7.37 10.02
C LEU A 432 -30.93 7.88 10.69
N LEU A 433 -29.89 8.07 9.88
CA LEU A 433 -28.57 8.50 10.35
C LEU A 433 -28.02 9.64 9.50
N LEU A 434 -27.34 10.57 10.15
CA LEU A 434 -26.58 11.66 9.51
C LEU A 434 -25.10 11.40 9.73
N SER A 435 -24.36 11.17 8.65
CA SER A 435 -22.91 11.01 8.68
C SER A 435 -22.23 12.28 8.17
N THR A 436 -21.31 12.81 8.95
CA THR A 436 -20.58 14.04 8.66
C THR A 436 -19.08 13.81 8.78
N GLU A 437 -18.33 14.32 7.81
CA GLU A 437 -16.88 14.32 7.78
C GLU A 437 -16.41 15.76 7.52
N ILE A 438 -15.79 16.35 8.54
CA ILE A 438 -15.25 17.71 8.51
C ILE A 438 -13.74 17.61 8.67
N ASN A 439 -13.01 18.35 7.86
CA ASN A 439 -11.55 18.40 7.91
C ASN A 439 -11.09 19.82 8.19
N LEU A 440 -10.30 19.99 9.25
CA LEU A 440 -9.58 21.22 9.56
C LEU A 440 -8.12 21.03 9.14
N ARG A 441 -7.63 21.85 8.22
CA ARG A 441 -6.24 21.82 7.77
C ARG A 441 -5.33 22.44 8.84
N LEU A 442 -4.33 21.69 9.28
CA LEU A 442 -3.36 22.18 10.29
C LEU A 442 -2.07 22.67 9.64
N TYR A 443 -1.61 21.94 8.62
CA TYR A 443 -0.41 22.26 7.86
C TYR A 443 -0.47 21.58 6.51
N ASP A 444 -0.01 22.26 5.47
CA ASP A 444 0.15 21.66 4.17
C ASP A 444 1.28 22.32 3.37
N THR A 445 1.48 21.79 2.18
CA THR A 445 2.44 22.33 1.21
C THR A 445 1.79 22.57 -0.15
N PHE A 446 0.46 22.56 -0.21
CA PHE A 446 -0.32 22.90 -1.40
C PHE A 446 -0.18 24.42 -1.63
N GLN A 447 0.18 24.79 -2.85
CA GLN A 447 0.44 26.18 -3.23
C GLN A 447 -0.12 26.42 -4.62
N ASP A 448 -0.28 27.67 -5.05
CA ASP A 448 -0.65 27.99 -6.42
C ASP A 448 0.25 27.27 -7.41
N THR A 449 -0.39 26.48 -8.26
CA THR A 449 0.26 25.68 -9.29
C THR A 449 0.10 26.44 -10.58
N ILE A 450 1.23 26.67 -11.23
CA ILE A 450 1.36 27.17 -12.60
C ILE A 450 1.05 26.08 -13.63
N ALA A 451 1.09 24.81 -13.23
CA ALA A 451 0.58 23.68 -13.99
C ALA A 451 -0.93 23.54 -13.75
N GLY A 452 -1.69 23.75 -14.82
CA GLY A 452 -3.13 23.46 -14.89
C GLY A 452 -3.43 22.19 -15.69
N PRO A 453 -4.72 21.81 -15.79
CA PRO A 453 -5.14 20.74 -16.69
C PRO A 453 -4.73 21.04 -18.14
N ALA A 454 -3.87 20.19 -18.71
CA ALA A 454 -3.41 20.31 -20.11
C ALA A 454 -4.32 19.57 -21.11
N SER A 455 -5.50 19.11 -20.66
CA SER A 455 -6.45 18.36 -21.47
C SER A 455 -7.61 19.26 -21.89
N ASP A 456 -7.98 19.20 -23.17
CA ASP A 456 -9.17 19.86 -23.72
C ASP A 456 -10.48 19.18 -23.29
N MET A 457 -10.41 18.01 -22.65
CA MET A 457 -11.58 17.34 -22.08
C MET A 457 -12.08 18.02 -20.80
N GLN A 458 -13.35 17.82 -20.45
CA GLN A 458 -13.95 18.34 -19.22
C GLN A 458 -13.14 17.94 -17.97
N HIS A 459 -12.92 18.92 -17.09
CA HIS A 459 -12.04 18.83 -15.93
C HIS A 459 -12.74 18.20 -14.72
N VAL A 460 -13.19 16.94 -14.84
CA VAL A 460 -13.96 16.29 -13.75
C VAL A 460 -13.06 15.88 -12.57
N ARG A 461 -11.76 15.65 -12.81
CA ARG A 461 -10.78 15.23 -11.78
C ARG A 461 -9.37 15.81 -11.97
N THR A 462 -9.17 16.59 -13.02
CA THR A 462 -7.86 17.18 -13.34
C THR A 462 -7.56 18.40 -12.47
N ASP A 463 -8.58 18.98 -11.83
CA ASP A 463 -8.48 20.10 -10.90
C ASP A 463 -8.35 19.67 -9.43
N ILE A 464 -7.93 18.43 -9.16
CA ILE A 464 -7.74 17.92 -7.79
C ILE A 464 -6.87 18.84 -6.92
N VAL A 465 -5.92 19.52 -7.55
CA VAL A 465 -5.03 20.46 -6.85
C VAL A 465 -5.77 21.75 -6.44
N GLN A 466 -6.83 22.14 -7.14
CA GLN A 466 -7.70 23.26 -6.74
C GLN A 466 -8.53 22.86 -5.51
N TYR A 467 -9.16 21.68 -5.51
CA TYR A 467 -9.91 21.17 -4.35
C TYR A 467 -9.04 21.02 -3.09
N LEU A 468 -7.77 20.63 -3.25
CA LEU A 468 -6.83 20.51 -2.12
C LEU A 468 -6.40 21.85 -1.52
N LYS A 469 -6.62 22.96 -2.25
CA LYS A 469 -6.33 24.33 -1.79
C LYS A 469 -7.51 25.01 -1.11
N GLU A 470 -8.73 24.49 -1.27
CA GLU A 470 -9.96 25.10 -0.72
C GLU A 470 -9.92 25.22 0.81
N ASP A 471 -10.92 25.89 1.39
CA ASP A 471 -10.98 26.43 2.75
C ASP A 471 -10.26 25.62 3.85
N ASP A 472 -9.73 26.36 4.84
CA ASP A 472 -9.06 25.79 6.02
C ASP A 472 -9.93 24.79 6.78
N ILE A 473 -11.25 24.93 6.65
CA ILE A 473 -12.24 23.97 7.11
C ILE A 473 -13.12 23.60 5.91
N HIS A 474 -13.15 22.33 5.55
CA HIS A 474 -14.01 21.83 4.47
C HIS A 474 -14.82 20.62 4.89
N ILE A 475 -15.96 20.43 4.23
CA ILE A 475 -16.87 19.30 4.44
C ILE A 475 -16.59 18.28 3.35
N SER A 476 -15.91 17.20 3.72
CA SER A 476 -15.64 16.12 2.76
C SER A 476 -16.88 15.27 2.49
N ARG A 477 -17.80 15.19 3.46
CA ARG A 477 -19.08 14.48 3.33
C ARG A 477 -20.05 14.97 4.39
N MET A 478 -21.32 15.16 4.02
CA MET A 478 -22.42 15.33 4.96
C MET A 478 -23.67 14.73 4.32
N GLN A 479 -24.07 13.55 4.76
CA GLN A 479 -25.19 12.83 4.15
C GLN A 479 -26.18 12.32 5.18
N LEU A 480 -27.46 12.46 4.87
CA LEU A 480 -28.56 11.87 5.60
C LEU A 480 -29.00 10.59 4.88
N ASP A 481 -28.94 9.48 5.60
CA ASP A 481 -29.27 8.15 5.09
C ASP A 481 -30.54 7.63 5.77
N TYR A 482 -31.49 7.17 4.96
CA TYR A 482 -32.65 6.41 5.41
C TYR A 482 -32.58 4.99 4.83
N ILE A 483 -32.46 3.98 5.71
CA ILE A 483 -32.18 2.58 5.32
C ILE A 483 -33.33 1.68 5.77
N TRP A 484 -33.86 0.85 4.88
CA TRP A 484 -34.87 -0.14 5.23
C TRP A 484 -34.81 -1.36 4.33
N SER A 485 -35.59 -2.37 4.65
CA SER A 485 -35.78 -3.56 3.82
C SER A 485 -37.28 -3.82 3.65
N PRO A 486 -37.87 -3.54 2.48
CA PRO A 486 -39.30 -3.73 2.24
C PRO A 486 -39.68 -5.20 2.02
N TYR A 487 -38.75 -6.03 1.51
CA TYR A 487 -38.93 -7.45 1.28
C TYR A 487 -37.68 -8.22 1.70
N LYS A 488 -37.83 -9.52 1.98
CA LYS A 488 -36.71 -10.41 2.25
C LYS A 488 -35.71 -10.34 1.10
N ASP A 489 -34.43 -10.28 1.43
CA ASP A 489 -33.31 -10.15 0.49
C ASP A 489 -33.29 -8.86 -0.35
N PHE A 490 -34.20 -7.90 -0.08
CA PHE A 490 -34.23 -6.60 -0.72
C PHE A 490 -33.91 -5.48 0.27
N TYR A 491 -32.82 -4.76 0.00
CA TYR A 491 -32.30 -3.70 0.86
C TYR A 491 -32.39 -2.37 0.13
N THR A 492 -32.86 -1.33 0.80
CA THR A 492 -33.06 -0.01 0.20
C THR A 492 -32.41 1.06 1.06
N LYS A 493 -31.74 2.00 0.41
CA LYS A 493 -31.15 3.19 1.03
C LYS A 493 -31.52 4.40 0.19
N ILE A 494 -32.12 5.40 0.82
CA ILE A 494 -32.24 6.76 0.27
C ILE A 494 -31.17 7.60 0.93
N VAL A 495 -30.43 8.36 0.12
CA VAL A 495 -29.35 9.25 0.58
C VAL A 495 -29.59 10.65 0.02
N GLY A 496 -29.34 11.67 0.84
CA GLY A 496 -29.30 13.07 0.41
C GLY A 496 -28.25 13.87 1.17
N GLY A 497 -27.57 14.78 0.48
CA GLY A 497 -26.55 15.66 1.07
C GLY A 497 -25.33 15.83 0.18
N ILE A 498 -24.19 16.16 0.80
CA ILE A 498 -22.87 16.32 0.18
C ILE A 498 -22.17 14.96 0.19
N LEU A 499 -22.07 14.33 -0.99
CA LEU A 499 -21.53 12.96 -1.15
C LEU A 499 -20.08 12.91 -1.63
N GLU A 500 -19.59 14.04 -2.14
CA GLU A 500 -18.24 14.22 -2.61
C GLU A 500 -17.64 15.42 -1.87
N PRO A 501 -16.30 15.47 -1.72
CA PRO A 501 -15.65 16.62 -1.13
C PRO A 501 -16.01 17.88 -1.89
N MET A 502 -16.50 18.89 -1.16
CA MET A 502 -16.63 20.26 -1.64
C MET A 502 -15.43 21.05 -1.15
#